data_AF-X1BWV2-F1
#
_entry.id   AF-X1BWV2-F1
#
_cell.length_a   1.000
_cell.length_b   1.000
_cell.length_c   1.000
_cell.angle_alpha   90.00
_cell.angle_beta   90.00
_cell.angle_gamma   90.00
#
_symmetry.space_group_name_H-M   'P 1'
#
loop_
_entity.id
_entity.type
_entity.pdbx_description
1 polymer ?
#
loop_
_entity_poly.entity_id
_entity_poly.type
_entity_poly.pdbx_seq_one_letter_code
_entity_poly.pdbx_strand_id
1 'polypeptide(L)'
;KITKEVREYLMDMADKLKIYRATADVDRFHYELTSDVSVERPTRLVKQFKRLWISLKSLDDSYPDEKVKDIIQHLVDSSGNKIRQEIVSVLIKNKPFTIRDVQDILKKGRSVIKPQLEALWNMGVLHKWVTLKQVGNKQEYVAEYILK
;
A
#
# COMPACT_ATOMS: atom_id res chain seq x y z
N LYS A 1 -1.22 -20.97 -21.44
CA LYS A 1 -2.25 -20.54 -20.46
C LYS A 1 -1.60 -20.55 -19.07
N ILE A 2 -1.89 -19.59 -18.19
CA ILE A 2 -1.38 -19.62 -16.81
C ILE A 2 -2.29 -20.47 -15.92
N THR A 3 -1.73 -21.09 -14.88
CA THR A 3 -2.49 -21.86 -13.88
C THR A 3 -3.33 -20.93 -13.00
N LYS A 4 -4.24 -21.51 -12.21
CA LYS A 4 -5.06 -20.76 -11.25
C LYS A 4 -4.20 -20.11 -10.15
N GLU A 5 -3.25 -20.86 -9.60
CA GLU A 5 -2.31 -20.37 -8.58
C GLU A 5 -1.51 -19.16 -9.08
N VAL A 6 -0.94 -19.24 -10.30
CA VAL A 6 -0.23 -18.11 -10.89
C VAL A 6 -1.16 -16.92 -11.07
N ARG A 7 -2.40 -17.14 -11.50
CA ARG A 7 -3.38 -16.05 -11.66
C ARG A 7 -3.67 -15.35 -10.33
N GLU A 8 -3.84 -16.10 -9.24
CA GLU A 8 -4.06 -15.56 -7.89
C GLU A 8 -2.85 -14.74 -7.45
N TYR A 9 -1.63 -15.29 -7.59
CA TYR A 9 -0.39 -14.56 -7.32
C TYR A 9 -0.30 -13.24 -8.11
N LEU A 10 -0.61 -13.26 -9.41
CA LEU A 10 -0.60 -12.04 -10.23
C LEU A 10 -1.64 -11.01 -9.82
N MET A 11 -2.80 -11.45 -9.31
CA MET A 11 -3.84 -10.58 -8.77
C MET A 11 -3.36 -9.92 -7.48
N ASP A 12 -2.77 -10.70 -6.55
CA ASP A 12 -2.22 -10.18 -5.31
C ASP A 12 -1.11 -9.14 -5.56
N MET A 13 -0.23 -9.40 -6.52
CA MET A 13 0.82 -8.44 -6.91
C MET A 13 0.24 -7.17 -7.52
N ALA A 14 -0.82 -7.29 -8.33
CA ALA A 14 -1.49 -6.14 -8.92
C ALA A 14 -2.20 -5.29 -7.87
N ASP A 15 -2.87 -5.91 -6.90
CA ASP A 15 -3.55 -5.20 -5.82
C ASP A 15 -2.56 -4.52 -4.87
N LYS A 16 -1.42 -5.17 -4.56
CA LYS A 16 -0.32 -4.53 -3.83
C LYS A 16 0.23 -3.32 -4.59
N LEU A 17 0.61 -3.51 -5.86
CA LEU A 17 1.23 -2.45 -6.66
C LEU A 17 0.30 -1.25 -6.86
N LYS A 18 -0.99 -1.52 -7.05
CA LYS A 18 -2.05 -0.52 -7.12
C LYS A 18 -2.03 0.39 -5.89
N ILE A 19 -1.95 -0.18 -4.69
CA ILE A 19 -1.88 0.57 -3.44
C ILE A 19 -0.55 1.33 -3.36
N TYR A 20 0.56 0.69 -3.69
CA TYR A 20 1.89 1.30 -3.54
C TYR A 20 2.17 2.45 -4.50
N ARG A 21 1.55 2.45 -5.69
CA ARG A 21 1.71 3.50 -6.72
C ARG A 21 0.63 4.56 -6.72
N ALA A 22 -0.36 4.46 -5.85
CA ALA A 22 -1.40 5.47 -5.76
C ALA A 22 -0.81 6.86 -5.50
N THR A 23 -1.35 7.87 -6.17
CA THR A 23 -0.88 9.25 -6.08
C THR A 23 -1.98 10.12 -5.52
N ALA A 24 -1.62 11.05 -4.65
CA ALA A 24 -2.55 12.04 -4.13
C ALA A 24 -1.80 13.35 -3.89
N ASP A 25 -2.49 14.46 -4.11
CA ASP A 25 -1.95 15.77 -3.81
C ASP A 25 -2.16 16.10 -2.34
N VAL A 26 -1.17 16.78 -1.76
CA VAL A 26 -1.14 17.14 -0.34
C VAL A 26 -0.87 18.63 -0.25
N ASP A 27 -1.66 19.33 0.55
CA ASP A 27 -1.37 20.72 0.90
C ASP A 27 -0.08 20.79 1.71
N ARG A 28 0.82 21.70 1.33
CA ARG A 28 2.13 21.87 1.98
C ARG A 28 2.02 22.52 3.36
N PHE A 29 0.96 23.30 3.62
CA PHE A 29 0.79 24.02 4.88
C PHE A 29 0.17 23.15 5.97
N HIS A 30 -0.85 22.37 5.64
CA HIS A 30 -1.62 21.57 6.60
C HIS A 30 -1.35 20.06 6.51
N TYR A 31 -0.61 19.61 5.50
CA TYR A 31 -0.30 18.19 5.23
C TYR A 31 -1.54 17.32 5.13
N GLU A 32 -2.59 17.87 4.52
CA GLU A 32 -3.87 17.22 4.29
C GLU A 32 -4.04 16.92 2.81
N LEU A 33 -4.79 15.88 2.50
CA LEU A 33 -5.10 15.54 1.11
C LEU A 33 -5.94 16.66 0.50
N THR A 34 -5.52 17.14 -0.66
CA THR A 34 -6.24 18.17 -1.44
C THR A 34 -6.97 17.59 -2.64
N SER A 35 -6.68 16.33 -2.97
CA SER A 35 -7.29 15.63 -4.10
C SER A 35 -7.76 14.23 -3.69
N ASP A 36 -8.65 13.67 -4.51
CA ASP A 36 -8.89 12.23 -4.50
C ASP A 36 -7.59 11.46 -4.77
N VAL A 37 -7.48 10.27 -4.17
CA VAL A 37 -6.36 9.38 -4.40
C VAL A 37 -6.56 8.70 -5.75
N SER A 38 -5.68 9.00 -6.71
CA SER A 38 -5.66 8.36 -8.02
C SER A 38 -5.00 6.99 -7.92
N VAL A 39 -5.73 5.97 -8.35
CA VAL A 39 -5.33 4.57 -8.21
C VAL A 39 -5.36 3.87 -9.56
N GLU A 40 -4.32 3.11 -9.86
CA GLU A 40 -4.26 2.35 -11.11
C GLU A 40 -5.30 1.22 -11.14
N ARG A 41 -5.88 0.94 -12.33
CA ARG A 41 -6.87 -0.14 -12.47
C ARG A 41 -6.17 -1.50 -12.33
N PRO A 42 -6.56 -2.37 -11.37
CA PRO A 42 -5.88 -3.65 -11.15
C PRO A 42 -5.90 -4.55 -12.39
N THR A 43 -6.99 -4.51 -13.18
CA THR A 43 -7.12 -5.28 -14.42
C THR A 43 -6.05 -4.95 -15.47
N ARG A 44 -5.53 -3.71 -15.49
CA ARG A 44 -4.41 -3.32 -16.37
C ARG A 44 -3.10 -3.94 -15.88
N LEU A 45 -2.83 -3.85 -14.58
CA LEU A 45 -1.64 -4.41 -13.94
C LEU A 45 -1.59 -5.94 -14.09
N VAL A 46 -2.70 -6.64 -13.84
CA VAL A 46 -2.79 -8.10 -14.05
C VAL A 46 -2.48 -8.49 -15.50
N LYS A 47 -2.98 -7.73 -16.48
CA LYS A 47 -2.67 -7.98 -17.90
C LYS A 47 -1.19 -7.76 -18.20
N GLN A 48 -0.57 -6.74 -17.61
CA GLN A 48 0.87 -6.47 -17.77
C GLN A 48 1.71 -7.59 -17.15
N PHE A 49 1.40 -7.99 -15.91
CA PHE A 49 2.12 -9.09 -15.27
C PHE A 49 1.93 -10.42 -15.99
N LYS A 50 0.73 -10.71 -16.49
CA LYS A 50 0.48 -11.90 -17.30
C LYS A 50 1.32 -11.90 -18.58
N ARG A 51 1.48 -10.75 -19.24
CA ARG A 51 2.34 -10.63 -20.42
C ARG A 51 3.80 -10.89 -20.05
N LEU A 52 4.28 -10.26 -18.98
CA LEU A 52 5.64 -10.48 -18.47
C LEU A 52 5.89 -11.95 -18.14
N TRP A 53 4.95 -12.60 -17.44
CA TRP A 53 5.03 -14.03 -17.12
C TRP A 53 5.21 -14.90 -18.37
N ILE A 54 4.35 -14.68 -19.38
CA ILE A 54 4.41 -15.43 -20.64
C ILE A 54 5.74 -15.16 -21.37
N SER A 55 6.18 -13.91 -21.42
CA SER A 55 7.44 -13.54 -22.06
C SER A 55 8.64 -14.21 -21.40
N LEU A 56 8.71 -14.21 -20.07
CA LEU A 56 9.81 -14.86 -19.33
C LEU A 56 9.81 -16.38 -19.54
N LYS A 57 8.64 -17.02 -19.47
CA LYS A 57 8.49 -18.46 -19.73
C LYS A 57 8.74 -18.86 -21.19
N SER A 58 8.68 -17.92 -22.14
CA SER A 58 9.00 -18.19 -23.54
C SER A 58 10.50 -18.13 -23.87
N LEU A 59 11.33 -17.63 -22.94
CA LEU A 59 12.79 -17.58 -23.14
C LEU A 59 13.43 -18.96 -22.99
N ASP A 60 12.85 -19.81 -22.13
CA ASP A 60 13.31 -21.16 -21.82
C ASP A 60 12.14 -21.98 -21.24
N ASP A 61 11.85 -23.13 -21.84
CA ASP A 61 10.75 -24.01 -21.42
C ASP A 61 10.93 -24.54 -19.99
N SER A 62 12.18 -24.63 -19.52
CA SER A 62 12.54 -25.06 -18.18
C SER A 62 12.62 -23.92 -17.17
N TYR A 63 12.35 -22.67 -17.58
CA TYR A 63 12.50 -21.49 -16.72
C TYR A 63 11.62 -21.62 -15.45
N PRO A 64 12.18 -21.62 -14.24
CA PRO A 64 11.39 -21.88 -13.04
C PRO A 64 10.36 -20.79 -12.75
N ASP A 65 9.14 -21.20 -12.36
CA ASP A 65 8.06 -20.28 -12.00
C ASP A 65 8.44 -19.37 -10.82
N GLU A 66 9.21 -19.90 -9.85
CA GLU A 66 9.69 -19.13 -8.70
C GLU A 66 10.59 -17.95 -9.11
N LYS A 67 11.44 -18.12 -10.14
CA LYS A 67 12.24 -16.99 -10.65
C LYS A 67 11.37 -15.91 -11.28
N VAL A 68 10.28 -16.29 -11.94
CA VAL A 68 9.32 -15.33 -12.51
C VAL A 68 8.60 -14.58 -11.40
N LYS A 69 8.17 -15.29 -10.35
CA LYS A 69 7.58 -14.68 -9.15
C LYS A 69 8.57 -13.69 -8.51
N ASP A 70 9.83 -14.06 -8.35
CA ASP A 70 10.85 -13.18 -7.78
C ASP A 70 11.03 -11.88 -8.59
N ILE A 71 11.07 -11.98 -9.92
CA ILE A 71 11.16 -10.80 -10.80
C ILE A 71 9.95 -9.89 -10.63
N ILE A 72 8.74 -10.46 -10.59
CA ILE A 72 7.51 -9.69 -10.42
C ILE A 72 7.47 -9.04 -9.04
N GLN A 73 7.81 -9.78 -7.99
CA GLN A 73 7.90 -9.25 -6.62
C GLN A 73 8.89 -8.08 -6.55
N HIS A 74 10.07 -8.24 -7.13
CA HIS A 74 11.06 -7.16 -7.20
C HIS A 74 10.55 -5.93 -7.95
N LEU A 75 9.80 -6.11 -9.04
CA LEU A 75 9.17 -5.00 -9.76
C LEU A 75 8.15 -4.27 -8.87
N VAL A 76 7.31 -5.02 -8.15
CA VAL A 76 6.31 -4.45 -7.23
C VAL A 76 6.99 -3.62 -6.15
N ASP A 77 8.04 -4.15 -5.54
CA ASP A 77 8.75 -3.51 -4.44
C ASP A 77 9.54 -2.28 -4.89
N SER A 78 10.18 -2.34 -6.06
CA SER A 78 10.95 -1.21 -6.61
C SER A 78 10.10 -0.08 -7.19
N SER A 79 8.89 -0.37 -7.66
CA SER A 79 8.04 0.61 -8.35
C SER A 79 7.11 1.41 -7.42
N GLY A 80 6.99 1.00 -6.16
CA GLY A 80 6.06 1.60 -5.20
C GLY A 80 6.65 2.72 -4.34
N ASN A 81 5.78 3.47 -3.67
CA ASN A 81 6.22 4.43 -2.65
C ASN A 81 6.76 3.68 -1.43
N LYS A 82 8.07 3.81 -1.18
CA LYS A 82 8.78 3.12 -0.09
C LYS A 82 8.17 3.40 1.30
N ILE A 83 7.77 4.63 1.58
CA ILE A 83 7.15 4.99 2.87
C ILE A 83 5.81 4.27 3.03
N ARG A 84 5.01 4.22 1.97
CA ARG A 84 3.72 3.52 2.01
C ARG A 84 3.90 2.01 2.18
N GLN A 85 4.89 1.41 1.53
CA GLN A 85 5.24 0.00 1.73
C GLN A 85 5.65 -0.27 3.18
N GLU A 86 6.54 0.56 3.74
CA GLU A 86 6.96 0.47 5.13
C GLU A 86 5.76 0.58 6.09
N ILE A 87 4.87 1.55 5.86
CA ILE A 87 3.62 1.70 6.62
C ILE A 87 2.79 0.41 6.52
N VAL A 88 2.41 -0.03 5.31
CA VAL A 88 1.58 -1.23 5.10
C VAL A 88 2.19 -2.46 5.78
N SER A 89 3.52 -2.62 5.73
CA SER A 89 4.23 -3.72 6.39
C SER A 89 4.08 -3.71 7.92
N VAL A 90 3.99 -2.52 8.53
CA VAL A 90 3.69 -2.33 9.95
C VAL A 90 2.22 -2.62 10.23
N LEU A 91 1.31 -2.21 9.34
CA LEU A 91 -0.14 -2.34 9.55
C LEU A 91 -0.60 -3.80 9.51
N ILE A 92 0.02 -4.63 8.67
CA ILE A 92 -0.28 -6.07 8.56
C ILE A 92 -0.05 -6.80 9.89
N LYS A 93 0.82 -6.29 10.76
CA LYS A 93 1.27 -6.96 11.98
C LYS A 93 0.55 -6.53 13.26
N ASN A 94 -0.35 -5.54 13.22
CA ASN A 94 -0.80 -4.84 14.44
C ASN A 94 -2.33 -4.67 14.57
N LYS A 95 -2.76 -4.52 15.83
CA LYS A 95 -4.09 -4.05 16.27
C LYS A 95 -4.27 -2.54 15.95
N PRO A 96 -5.44 -1.90 16.19
CA PRO A 96 -5.65 -0.49 15.85
C PRO A 96 -4.46 0.40 16.27
N PHE A 97 -4.06 1.30 15.38
CA PHE A 97 -2.86 2.12 15.56
C PHE A 97 -3.19 3.59 15.31
N THR A 98 -2.48 4.46 16.00
CA THR A 98 -2.51 5.91 15.80
C THR A 98 -1.38 6.33 14.87
N ILE A 99 -1.42 7.58 14.41
CA ILE A 99 -0.30 8.18 13.68
C ILE A 99 0.99 8.11 14.51
N ARG A 100 0.88 8.35 15.83
CA ARG A 100 2.03 8.34 16.74
C ARG A 100 2.69 6.97 16.82
N ASP A 101 1.90 5.90 16.88
CA ASP A 101 2.45 4.53 16.92
C ASP A 101 3.28 4.23 15.66
N VAL A 102 2.80 4.64 14.49
CA VAL A 102 3.52 4.47 13.22
C VAL A 102 4.78 5.34 13.17
N GLN A 103 4.74 6.57 13.71
CA GLN A 103 5.93 7.42 13.84
C GLN A 103 6.98 6.79 14.75
N ASP A 104 6.55 6.21 15.87
CA ASP A 104 7.45 5.59 16.85
C ASP A 104 8.09 4.30 16.32
N ILE A 105 7.38 3.55 15.49
CA ILE A 105 7.91 2.34 14.83
C ILE A 105 8.85 2.70 13.68
N LEU A 106 8.42 3.57 12.77
CA LEU A 106 9.18 3.89 11.55
C LEU A 106 10.24 4.99 11.75
N LYS A 107 10.21 5.68 12.89
CA LYS A 107 11.06 6.84 13.20
C LYS A 107 10.98 7.93 12.13
N LYS A 108 9.75 8.25 11.70
CA LYS A 108 9.48 9.29 10.68
C LYS A 108 8.54 10.37 11.21
N GLY A 109 8.64 11.56 10.61
CA GLY A 109 7.81 12.71 10.96
C GLY A 109 6.33 12.54 10.60
N ARG A 110 5.47 13.22 11.36
CA ARG A 110 4.01 13.22 11.15
C ARG A 110 3.62 13.69 9.75
N SER A 111 4.33 14.67 9.20
CA SER A 111 4.11 15.22 7.85
C SER A 111 4.35 14.19 6.73
N VAL A 112 5.12 13.13 7.01
CA VAL A 112 5.40 12.05 6.07
C VAL A 112 4.38 10.91 6.24
N ILE A 113 4.03 10.59 7.50
CA ILE A 113 3.14 9.47 7.82
C ILE A 113 1.66 9.80 7.57
N LYS A 114 1.18 10.97 8.04
CA LYS A 114 -0.24 11.35 7.96
C LYS A 114 -0.77 11.28 6.53
N PRO A 115 -0.13 11.88 5.51
CA PRO A 115 -0.68 11.84 4.15
C PRO A 115 -0.77 10.41 3.57
N GLN A 116 0.16 9.53 3.93
CA GLN A 116 0.12 8.14 3.46
C GLN A 116 -1.01 7.35 4.13
N LEU A 117 -1.26 7.56 5.42
CA LEU A 117 -2.39 6.93 6.13
C LEU A 117 -3.73 7.44 5.62
N GLU A 118 -3.87 8.75 5.41
CA GLU A 118 -5.07 9.33 4.81
C GLU A 118 -5.29 8.80 3.39
N ALA A 119 -4.22 8.62 2.60
CA ALA A 119 -4.32 8.04 1.27
C ALA A 119 -4.79 6.58 1.32
N LEU A 120 -4.23 5.77 2.24
CA LEU A 120 -4.65 4.38 2.44
C LEU A 120 -6.10 4.26 2.90
N TRP A 121 -6.56 5.16 3.78
CA TRP A 121 -7.96 5.25 4.19
C TRP A 121 -8.87 5.63 3.02
N ASN A 122 -8.53 6.66 2.23
CA ASN A 122 -9.31 7.07 1.06
C ASN A 122 -9.40 5.98 -0.01
N MET A 123 -8.36 5.15 -0.15
CA MET A 123 -8.40 3.97 -1.04
C MET A 123 -9.26 2.82 -0.49
N GLY A 124 -9.79 2.94 0.73
CA GLY A 124 -10.56 1.89 1.41
C GLY A 124 -9.70 0.73 1.91
N VAL A 125 -8.38 0.91 2.03
CA VAL A 125 -7.45 -0.09 2.59
C VAL A 125 -7.52 -0.10 4.11
N LEU A 126 -7.83 1.06 4.72
CA LEU A 126 -7.95 1.21 6.17
C LEU A 126 -9.37 1.65 6.55
N HIS A 127 -9.79 1.29 7.75
CA HIS A 127 -10.85 1.98 8.48
C HIS A 127 -10.23 3.01 9.41
N LYS A 128 -10.89 4.17 9.56
CA LYS A 128 -10.48 5.27 10.44
C LYS A 128 -11.60 5.57 11.42
N TRP A 129 -11.24 5.64 12.70
CA TRP A 129 -12.13 5.99 13.81
C TRP A 129 -11.55 7.22 14.51
N VAL A 130 -12.40 8.17 14.88
CA VAL A 130 -11.97 9.35 15.63
C VAL A 130 -12.63 9.29 17.00
N THR A 131 -11.81 9.24 18.05
CA THR A 131 -12.28 9.28 19.44
C THR A 131 -11.91 10.61 20.07
N LEU A 132 -12.81 11.16 20.88
CA LEU A 132 -12.52 12.32 21.71
C LEU A 132 -11.90 11.81 23.02
N LYS A 133 -10.62 12.08 23.24
CA LYS A 133 -9.94 11.76 24.50
C LYS A 133 -9.78 13.03 25.31
N GLN A 134 -10.15 12.97 26.58
CA GLN A 134 -9.91 14.05 27.53
C GLN A 134 -8.54 13.83 28.18
N VAL A 135 -7.62 14.76 27.94
CA VAL A 135 -6.27 14.74 28.52
C VAL A 135 -6.15 15.96 29.45
N GLY A 136 -6.37 15.73 30.74
CA GLY A 136 -6.52 16.80 31.72
C GLY A 136 -7.75 17.68 31.43
N ASN A 137 -7.55 18.99 31.29
CA ASN A 137 -8.61 19.96 30.97
C ASN A 137 -8.79 20.20 29.45
N LYS A 138 -8.07 19.47 28.59
CA LYS A 138 -8.17 19.63 27.13
C LYS A 138 -8.84 18.41 26.50
N GLN A 139 -9.71 18.67 25.54
CA GLN A 139 -10.25 17.66 24.65
C GLN A 139 -9.37 17.54 23.41
N GLU A 140 -8.94 16.33 23.09
CA GLU A 140 -8.13 16.04 21.91
C GLU A 140 -8.79 14.95 21.06
N TYR A 141 -8.87 15.19 19.75
CA TYR A 141 -9.35 14.20 18.79
C TYR A 141 -8.21 13.26 18.40
N VAL A 142 -8.37 11.97 18.67
CA VAL A 142 -7.38 10.94 18.34
C VAL A 142 -7.93 10.06 17.22
N ALA A 143 -7.23 10.06 16.09
CA ALA A 143 -7.53 9.20 14.96
C ALA A 143 -6.81 7.85 15.10
N GLU A 144 -7.59 6.78 15.11
CA GLU A 144 -7.14 5.39 15.13
C GLU A 144 -7.48 4.74 13.79
N TYR A 145 -6.55 3.95 13.28
CA TYR A 145 -6.63 3.29 11.98
C TYR A 145 -6.51 1.78 12.17
N ILE A 146 -7.20 1.01 11.34
CA ILE A 146 -7.12 -0.44 11.31
C ILE A 146 -7.18 -0.92 9.86
N LEU A 147 -6.44 -1.98 9.52
CA LEU A 147 -6.54 -2.61 8.21
C LEU A 147 -7.95 -3.17 7.99
N LYS A 148 -8.49 -3.01 6.77
CA LYS A 148 -9.77 -3.60 6.37
C LYS A 148 -9.64 -5.09 6.03
#